data_AF-W1XLT4-F1
#
_entry.id   AF-W1XLT4-F1
#
_cell.length_a   1.000
_cell.length_b   1.000
_cell.length_c   1.000
_cell.angle_alpha   90.00
_cell.angle_beta   90.00
_cell.angle_gamma   90.00
#
_symmetry.space_group_name_H-M   'P 1'
#
loop_
_entity.id
_entity.type
_entity.pdbx_description
1 polymer ?
#
loop_
_entity_poly.entity_id
_entity_poly.type
_entity_poly.pdbx_seq_one_letter_code
_entity_poly.pdbx_strand_id
1 'polypeptide(L)'
;STFYRILRSENMQKHRGTSKPPNKSNIPTTFIADGPNQVWTWDITWINTYTRGIYYKLYTILDIFSRRIVGWEVWPEETGEL
;
A
#
# COMPACT_ATOMS: atom_id res chain seq x y z
N SER A 1 -10.77 23.47 -17.40
CA SER A 1 -9.68 24.48 -17.39
C SER A 1 -8.87 24.38 -18.68
N THR A 2 -8.51 25.54 -19.26
CA THR A 2 -7.88 25.68 -20.59
C THR A 2 -6.60 24.87 -20.77
N PHE A 3 -5.78 24.77 -19.73
CA PHE A 3 -4.48 24.08 -19.76
C PHE A 3 -4.59 22.58 -20.04
N TYR A 4 -5.50 21.85 -19.38
CA TYR A 4 -5.73 20.42 -19.64
C TYR A 4 -6.26 20.13 -21.05
N ARG A 5 -7.04 21.06 -21.62
CA ARG A 5 -7.55 20.93 -22.99
C ARG A 5 -6.42 21.05 -24.01
N ILE A 6 -5.51 22.01 -23.83
CA ILE A 6 -4.31 22.17 -24.66
C ILE A 6 -3.39 20.95 -24.53
N LEU A 7 -3.10 20.49 -23.30
CA LEU A 7 -2.26 19.30 -23.12
C LEU A 7 -2.89 18.03 -23.72
N ARG A 8 -4.21 17.95 -23.80
CA ARG A 8 -4.92 16.86 -24.49
C ARG A 8 -4.83 17.01 -26.00
N SER A 9 -4.98 18.21 -26.59
CA SER A 9 -4.83 18.43 -28.04
C SER A 9 -3.41 18.10 -28.52
N GLU A 10 -2.41 18.48 -27.73
CA GLU A 10 -1.00 18.23 -28.03
C GLU A 10 -0.54 16.79 -27.69
N ASN A 11 -1.46 15.91 -27.26
CA ASN A 11 -1.16 14.53 -26.86
C ASN A 11 -0.04 14.41 -25.80
N MET A 12 0.03 15.39 -24.89
CA MET A 12 1.06 15.50 -23.84
C MET A 12 0.61 14.91 -22.49
N GLN A 13 -0.65 14.47 -22.37
CA GLN A 13 -1.20 13.80 -21.19
C GLN A 13 -0.88 12.30 -21.16
N LYS A 14 0.40 11.94 -21.35
CA LYS A 14 0.87 10.55 -21.29
C LYS A 14 1.46 10.25 -19.92
N HIS A 15 1.34 9.01 -19.48
CA HIS A 15 2.02 8.53 -18.26
C HIS A 15 3.54 8.68 -18.44
N ARG A 16 4.20 9.45 -17.57
CA ARG A 16 5.64 9.75 -17.65
C ARG A 16 6.50 8.97 -16.63
N GLY A 17 5.87 8.17 -15.76
CA GLY A 17 6.56 7.34 -14.79
C GLY A 17 6.91 5.96 -15.33
N THR A 18 7.84 5.28 -14.66
CA THR A 18 8.16 3.86 -14.88
C THR A 18 7.15 2.92 -14.24
N SER A 19 6.31 3.44 -13.35
CA SER A 19 5.24 2.68 -12.69
C SER A 19 4.29 2.09 -13.73
N LYS A 20 3.84 0.86 -13.48
CA LYS A 20 2.80 0.26 -14.30
C LYS A 20 1.51 1.08 -14.18
N PRO A 21 0.73 1.22 -15.27
CA PRO A 21 -0.59 1.83 -15.16
C PRO A 21 -1.44 1.03 -14.17
N PRO A 22 -2.39 1.67 -13.46
CA PRO A 22 -3.32 0.97 -12.60
C PRO A 22 -4.08 -0.08 -13.41
N ASN A 23 -4.00 -1.34 -13.00
CA ASN A 23 -4.84 -2.39 -13.56
C ASN A 23 -6.19 -2.39 -12.83
N LYS A 24 -7.27 -2.59 -13.59
CA LYS A 24 -8.57 -2.89 -12.99
C LYS A 24 -8.48 -4.26 -12.31
N SER A 25 -8.45 -4.29 -10.99
CA SER A 25 -8.56 -5.53 -10.23
C SER A 25 -10.03 -5.89 -10.02
N ASN A 26 -10.34 -7.18 -10.00
CA ASN A 26 -11.64 -7.65 -9.57
C ASN A 26 -11.88 -7.28 -8.10
N ILE A 27 -13.14 -7.09 -7.75
CA ILE A 27 -13.56 -6.88 -6.36
C ILE A 27 -13.18 -8.15 -5.57
N PRO A 28 -12.63 -8.04 -4.34
CA PRO A 28 -12.36 -9.19 -3.50
C PRO A 28 -13.61 -10.04 -3.30
N THR A 29 -13.54 -11.35 -3.54
CA THR A 29 -14.70 -12.26 -3.47
C THR A 29 -14.87 -12.97 -2.13
N THR A 30 -13.87 -12.89 -1.24
CA THR A 30 -13.76 -13.82 -0.10
C THR A 30 -13.83 -13.12 1.25
N PHE A 31 -13.21 -11.94 1.38
CA PHE A 31 -13.14 -11.21 2.64
C PHE A 31 -13.87 -9.88 2.47
N ILE A 32 -15.08 -9.80 3.02
CA ILE A 32 -15.95 -8.62 3.03
C ILE A 32 -16.10 -8.19 4.49
N ALA A 33 -16.01 -6.89 4.75
CA ALA A 33 -16.30 -6.29 6.04
C ALA A 33 -17.42 -5.26 5.85
N ASP A 34 -18.49 -5.40 6.62
CA ASP A 34 -19.64 -4.49 6.63
C ASP A 34 -19.52 -3.43 7.75
N GLY A 35 -18.51 -3.56 8.62
CA GLY A 35 -18.21 -2.64 9.70
C GLY A 35 -16.76 -2.76 10.19
N PRO A 36 -16.33 -1.83 11.07
CA PRO A 36 -14.99 -1.83 11.64
C PRO A 36 -14.77 -3.04 12.57
N ASN A 37 -13.53 -3.50 12.68
CA ASN A 37 -13.08 -4.59 13.54
C ASN A 37 -13.68 -5.97 13.22
N GLN A 38 -14.04 -6.23 11.96
CA GLN A 38 -14.55 -7.53 11.51
C GLN A 38 -13.50 -8.35 10.77
N VAL A 39 -12.69 -7.70 9.93
CA VAL A 39 -11.66 -8.36 9.13
C VAL A 39 -10.40 -7.51 9.14
N TRP A 40 -9.27 -8.15 9.44
CA TRP A 40 -7.96 -7.52 9.44
C TRP A 40 -7.09 -8.10 8.33
N THR A 41 -6.22 -7.26 7.80
CA THR A 41 -5.12 -7.65 6.91
C THR A 41 -3.81 -7.25 7.55
N TRP A 42 -2.71 -7.85 7.11
CA TRP A 42 -1.39 -7.55 7.62
C TRP A 42 -0.40 -7.44 6.46
N ASP A 43 0.64 -6.64 6.65
CA ASP A 43 1.74 -6.46 5.72
C ASP A 43 3.05 -6.28 6.50
N ILE A 44 4.16 -6.69 5.89
CA ILE A 44 5.52 -6.46 6.39
C ILE A 44 6.23 -5.51 5.43
N THR A 45 6.53 -4.32 5.93
CA THR A 45 7.26 -3.30 5.17
C THR A 45 8.70 -3.20 5.65
N TRP A 46 9.65 -3.27 4.73
CA TRP A 46 11.07 -3.05 5.02
C TRP A 46 11.34 -1.55 5.10
N ILE A 47 11.77 -1.08 6.28
CA ILE A 47 12.11 0.32 6.51
C ILE A 47 13.63 0.51 6.47
N ASN A 48 14.07 1.46 5.64
CA ASN A 48 15.48 1.84 5.54
C ASN A 48 15.92 2.56 6.80
N THR A 49 17.16 2.31 7.22
CA THR A 49 17.83 3.11 8.26
C THR A 49 18.82 4.08 7.64
N TYR A 50 19.46 4.90 8.50
CA TYR A 50 20.56 5.77 8.09
C TYR A 50 21.79 4.99 7.58
N THR A 51 21.92 3.71 7.95
CA THR A 51 23.04 2.86 7.56
C THR A 51 22.62 1.91 6.45
N ARG A 52 23.31 1.99 5.31
CA ARG A 52 23.04 1.11 4.17
C ARG A 52 23.25 -0.36 4.56
N GLY A 53 22.30 -1.21 4.19
CA GLY A 53 22.34 -2.65 4.49
C GLY A 53 21.65 -3.03 5.80
N ILE A 54 21.29 -2.05 6.64
CA ILE A 54 20.47 -2.29 7.84
C ILE A 54 19.03 -1.88 7.56
N TYR A 55 18.14 -2.86 7.72
CA TYR A 55 16.71 -2.70 7.54
C TYR A 55 16.00 -3.19 8.79
N TYR A 56 14.90 -2.54 9.15
CA TYR A 56 13.94 -3.10 10.09
C TYR A 56 12.70 -3.56 9.32
N LYS A 57 12.01 -4.55 9.87
CA LYS A 57 10.74 -5.04 9.38
C LYS A 57 9.64 -4.43 10.24
N LEU A 58 8.81 -3.58 9.63
CA LEU A 58 7.59 -3.06 10.23
C LEU A 58 6.46 -4.03 9.93
N TYR A 59 5.98 -4.70 10.97
CA TYR A 59 4.78 -5.52 10.94
C TYR A 59 3.58 -4.61 11.19
N THR A 60 2.61 -4.61 10.29
CA THR A 60 1.39 -3.81 10.45
C THR A 60 0.16 -4.69 10.37
N ILE A 61 -0.82 -4.40 11.22
CA ILE A 61 -2.17 -4.98 11.16
C ILE A 61 -3.14 -3.83 10.91
N LEU A 62 -3.94 -3.96 9.85
CA LEU A 62 -4.87 -2.95 9.38
C LEU A 62 -6.29 -3.50 9.33
N ASP A 63 -7.24 -2.70 9.83
CA ASP A 63 -8.67 -2.96 9.67
C ASP A 63 -9.12 -2.59 8.25
N ILE A 64 -9.67 -3.56 7.50
CA ILE A 64 -9.93 -3.35 6.07
C ILE A 64 -11.07 -2.36 5.80
N PHE A 65 -12.01 -2.23 6.75
CA PHE A 65 -13.17 -1.35 6.62
C PHE A 65 -12.79 0.11 6.91
N SER A 66 -12.24 0.38 8.09
CA SER A 66 -11.87 1.74 8.52
C SER A 66 -10.54 2.24 7.96
N ARG A 67 -9.72 1.33 7.39
CA ARG A 67 -8.36 1.60 6.88
C ARG A 67 -7.39 2.10 7.96
N ARG A 68 -7.69 1.84 9.23
CA ARG A 68 -6.85 2.22 10.38
C ARG A 68 -5.88 1.10 10.74
N ILE A 69 -4.68 1.49 11.19
CA ILE A 69 -3.72 0.58 11.81
C ILE A 69 -4.25 0.23 13.20
N VAL A 70 -4.46 -1.06 13.47
CA VAL A 70 -4.95 -1.57 14.76
C VAL A 70 -3.84 -2.21 15.60
N GLY A 71 -2.70 -2.54 14.98
CA GLY A 71 -1.51 -3.03 15.66
C GLY A 71 -0.28 -2.85 14.77
N TRP A 72 0.88 -2.65 15.39
CA TRP A 72 2.15 -2.58 14.67
C TRP A 72 3.33 -2.91 15.60
N GLU A 73 4.36 -3.50 15.03
CA GLU A 73 5.63 -3.76 15.71
C GLU A 73 6.80 -3.63 14.73
N VAL A 74 8.00 -3.36 15.26
CA VAL A 74 9.22 -3.21 14.46
C VAL A 74 10.27 -4.15 15.00
N TRP A 75 10.77 -5.03 14.13
CA TRP A 75 11.79 -6.01 14.48
C TRP A 75 12.98 -5.94 13.52
N PRO A 76 14.20 -6.17 13.99
CA PRO A 76 15.38 -6.22 13.12
C PRO A 76 15.41 -7.50 12.26
N GLU A 77 14.84 -8.59 12.78
CA GLU A 77 14.84 -9.91 12.16
C GLU A 77 13.47 -10.56 12.30
N GLU A 78 13.20 -11.57 11.47
CA GLU A 78 11.95 -12.34 11.55
C GLU A 78 12.27 -13.68 12.20
N THR A 79 11.76 -13.88 13.40
CA THR A 79 11.85 -15.14 14.12
C THR A 79 10.50 -15.84 14.03
N GLY A 80 10.49 -17.09 13.55
CA GLY A 80 9.29 -17.91 13.44
C GLY A 80 8.90 -18.63 14.74
N GLU A 81 9.41 -18.16 15.89
CA GLU A 81 9.17 -18.79 17.19
C GLU A 81 7.86 -18.26 17.79
N LEU A 82 7.06 -19.17 18.34
CA LEU A 82 5.75 -18.94 18.97
C LEU A 82 5.89 -18.72 20.47
#